data_AF-A0A7C3L2T5-F1
#
_entry.id   AF-A0A7C3L2T5-F1
#
_cell.length_a   1.000
_cell.length_b   1.000
_cell.length_c   1.000
_cell.angle_alpha   90.00
_cell.angle_beta   90.00
_cell.angle_gamma   90.00
#
_symmetry.space_group_name_H-M   'P 1'
#
loop_
_entity.id
_entity.type
_entity.pdbx_description
1 polymer ?
#
loop_
_entity_poly.entity_id
_entity_poly.type
_entity_poly.pdbx_seq_one_letter_code
_entity_poly.pdbx_strand_id
1 'polypeptide(L)'
;MLASRRMSTSGTTSSTPPKPAKETGAIAAIFAWPLEFVGETTLGLLEHVGKVLALCASAGGWIVKSWTRRKVRIGRPAIISQIVRVGVRSIFIVSLVSACVGLILAFQLAPPLDQFGQKELVANIISVAVLRELGPLIGAIVLTGFAGASIAAEIGTMVVGEEVEAMEAHALNPIR
;
A
#
# COMPACT_ATOMS: atom_id res chain seq x y z
N MET A 1 -36.97 -31.68 62.29
CA MET A 1 -35.92 -31.26 63.26
C MET A 1 -34.89 -30.47 62.45
N LEU A 2 -34.63 -29.19 62.73
CA LEU A 2 -33.73 -28.66 63.79
C LEU A 2 -32.24 -29.00 63.54
N ALA A 3 -31.26 -28.08 63.65
CA ALA A 3 -31.32 -26.61 63.73
C ALA A 3 -29.97 -25.91 63.43
N SER A 4 -30.04 -24.80 62.69
CA SER A 4 -29.32 -23.51 62.83
C SER A 4 -28.09 -23.35 63.75
N ARG A 5 -26.96 -22.91 63.16
CA ARG A 5 -26.00 -21.83 63.60
C ARG A 5 -24.85 -21.77 62.56
N ARG A 6 -24.34 -20.65 61.99
CA ARG A 6 -24.02 -19.25 62.43
C ARG A 6 -23.04 -19.22 63.62
N MET A 7 -21.91 -18.53 63.62
CA MET A 7 -21.47 -17.26 62.99
C MET A 7 -20.02 -17.40 62.41
N SER A 8 -19.53 -16.60 61.44
CA SER A 8 -18.93 -15.24 61.50
C SER A 8 -17.68 -15.10 62.39
N THR A 9 -16.60 -14.39 62.04
CA THR A 9 -16.26 -13.57 60.84
C THR A 9 -15.39 -14.38 59.84
N SER A 10 -14.39 -13.96 59.03
CA SER A 10 -13.73 -12.68 58.59
C SER A 10 -12.83 -13.00 57.35
N GLY A 11 -12.35 -12.09 56.51
CA GLY A 11 -12.61 -10.64 56.40
C GLY A 11 -11.42 -9.78 55.89
N THR A 12 -10.99 -9.89 54.61
CA THR A 12 -10.05 -8.94 53.98
C THR A 12 -10.16 -8.85 52.44
N THR A 13 -10.73 -7.73 51.96
CA THR A 13 -10.34 -6.98 50.74
C THR A 13 -9.91 -7.72 49.46
N SER A 14 -10.88 -8.04 48.59
CA SER A 14 -10.65 -8.17 47.13
C SER A 14 -10.98 -6.84 46.43
N SER A 15 -10.02 -5.91 46.39
CA SER A 15 -10.25 -4.52 45.93
C SER A 15 -10.19 -4.34 44.40
N THR A 16 -11.11 -4.97 43.66
CA THR A 16 -11.46 -4.51 42.30
C THR A 16 -12.44 -3.34 42.41
N PRO A 17 -12.10 -2.11 41.98
CA PRO A 17 -12.99 -0.97 42.13
C PRO A 17 -14.27 -1.14 41.27
N PRO A 18 -15.44 -0.71 41.77
CA PRO A 18 -16.66 -0.75 40.98
C PRO A 18 -16.54 0.17 39.76
N LYS A 19 -16.96 -0.29 38.58
CA LYS A 19 -17.05 0.56 37.38
C LYS A 19 -18.03 1.70 37.67
N PRO A 20 -17.63 2.99 37.53
CA PRO A 20 -18.48 4.12 37.87
C PRO A 20 -19.72 4.20 36.98
N ALA A 21 -20.79 4.81 37.49
CA ALA A 21 -22.12 4.81 36.88
C ALA A 21 -22.14 5.43 35.47
N LYS A 22 -22.66 4.70 34.50
CA LYS A 22 -22.66 5.03 33.07
C LYS A 22 -23.82 5.94 32.61
N GLU A 23 -24.45 6.70 33.50
CA GLU A 23 -25.63 7.52 33.15
C GLU A 23 -25.25 8.98 32.86
N THR A 24 -24.57 9.68 33.78
CA THR A 24 -24.00 11.02 33.49
C THR A 24 -22.99 10.99 32.34
N GLY A 25 -22.29 9.86 32.18
CA GLY A 25 -21.34 9.64 31.10
C GLY A 25 -21.98 9.42 29.72
N ALA A 26 -23.28 9.18 29.60
CA ALA A 26 -23.92 8.89 28.31
C ALA A 26 -23.90 10.12 27.37
N ILE A 27 -24.23 11.31 27.89
CA ILE A 27 -24.23 12.56 27.11
C ILE A 27 -22.81 12.96 26.73
N ALA A 28 -21.85 12.79 27.65
CA ALA A 28 -20.44 13.02 27.38
C ALA A 28 -19.90 12.04 26.32
N ALA A 29 -20.27 10.76 26.38
CA ALA A 29 -19.88 9.75 25.39
C ALA A 29 -20.45 10.04 23.99
N ILE A 30 -21.70 10.52 23.89
CA ILE A 30 -22.28 10.94 22.60
C ILE A 30 -21.47 12.08 21.96
N PHE A 31 -20.93 13.00 22.76
CA PHE A 31 -20.10 14.11 22.28
C PHE A 31 -18.61 13.75 22.10
N ALA A 32 -18.10 12.76 22.85
CA ALA A 32 -16.73 12.27 22.76
C ALA A 32 -16.53 11.22 21.66
N TRP A 33 -17.55 10.44 21.31
CA TRP A 33 -17.49 9.38 20.30
C TRP A 33 -16.91 9.84 18.94
N PRO A 34 -17.22 11.03 18.40
CA PRO A 34 -16.55 11.53 17.20
C PRO A 34 -15.04 11.78 17.38
N LEU A 35 -14.62 12.21 18.57
CA LEU A 35 -13.22 12.46 18.90
C LEU A 35 -12.45 11.17 19.17
N GLU A 36 -13.07 10.18 19.82
CA GLU A 36 -12.52 8.83 20.00
C GLU A 36 -12.37 8.13 18.64
N PHE A 37 -13.41 8.16 17.79
CA PHE A 37 -13.37 7.60 16.43
C PHE A 37 -12.28 8.24 15.55
N VAL A 38 -12.16 9.58 15.58
CA VAL A 38 -11.08 10.29 14.86
C VAL A 38 -9.71 9.97 15.47
N GLY A 39 -9.61 9.82 16.79
CA GLY A 39 -8.40 9.42 17.50
C GLY A 39 -7.89 8.04 17.09
N GLU A 40 -8.73 7.01 17.21
CA GLU A 40 -8.41 5.63 16.80
C GLU A 40 -8.09 5.55 15.30
N THR A 41 -8.85 6.24 14.45
CA THR A 41 -8.59 6.27 13.00
C THR A 41 -7.24 6.94 12.68
N THR A 42 -6.92 8.05 13.35
CA THR A 42 -5.66 8.80 13.11
C THR A 42 -4.44 8.02 13.59
N LEU A 43 -4.52 7.43 14.80
CA LEU A 43 -3.44 6.60 15.35
C LEU A 43 -3.25 5.31 14.55
N GLY A 44 -4.34 4.63 14.18
CA GLY A 44 -4.30 3.45 13.34
C GLY A 44 -3.71 3.72 11.96
N LEU A 45 -4.08 4.84 11.31
CA LEU A 45 -3.49 5.26 10.03
C LEU A 45 -1.99 5.55 10.18
N LEU A 46 -1.59 6.28 11.22
CA LEU A 46 -0.19 6.60 11.50
C LEU A 46 0.66 5.34 11.76
N GLU A 47 0.12 4.36 12.48
CA GLU A 47 0.78 3.07 12.72
C GLU A 47 0.93 2.25 11.42
N HIS A 48 -0.08 2.21 10.56
CA HIS A 48 0.01 1.53 9.26
C HIS A 48 1.04 2.20 8.33
N VAL A 49 1.03 3.53 8.24
CA VAL A 49 2.05 4.29 7.49
C VAL A 49 3.45 4.04 8.07
N GLY A 50 3.59 4.02 9.39
CA GLY A 50 4.85 3.69 10.07
C GLY A 50 5.38 2.29 9.74
N LYS A 51 4.50 1.27 9.75
CA LYS A 51 4.83 -0.12 9.37
C LYS A 51 5.27 -0.22 7.90
N VAL A 52 4.55 0.42 6.98
CA VAL A 52 4.92 0.45 5.55
C VAL A 52 6.26 1.16 5.33
N LEU A 53 6.49 2.30 6.00
CA LEU A 53 7.77 3.01 5.94
C LEU A 53 8.93 2.17 6.50
N ALA A 54 8.72 1.43 7.59
CA ALA A 54 9.73 0.52 8.16
C ALA A 54 10.06 -0.66 7.22
N LEU A 55 9.06 -1.21 6.52
CA LEU A 55 9.27 -2.25 5.51
C LEU A 55 10.08 -1.70 4.32
N CYS A 56 9.71 -0.53 3.78
CA CYS A 56 10.47 0.14 2.72
C CYS A 56 11.91 0.48 3.14
N ALA A 57 12.10 0.97 4.37
CA ALA A 57 13.42 1.33 4.90
C ALA A 57 14.32 0.10 5.13
N SER A 58 13.76 -1.03 5.58
CA SER A 58 14.51 -2.26 5.80
C SER A 58 14.89 -2.95 4.46
N ALA A 59 13.98 -3.01 3.49
CA ALA A 59 14.28 -3.49 2.14
C ALA A 59 15.34 -2.60 1.44
N GLY A 60 15.18 -1.27 1.48
CA GLY A 60 16.18 -0.32 0.99
C GLY A 60 17.53 -0.46 1.72
N GLY A 61 17.50 -0.70 3.02
CA GLY A 61 18.68 -0.98 3.84
C GLY A 61 19.45 -2.23 3.39
N TRP A 62 18.75 -3.32 3.02
CA TRP A 62 19.39 -4.51 2.45
C TRP A 62 20.03 -4.23 1.08
N ILE A 63 19.35 -3.48 0.19
CA ILE A 63 19.89 -3.08 -1.12
C ILE A 63 21.19 -2.28 -0.95
N VAL A 64 21.18 -1.24 -0.11
CA VAL A 64 22.37 -0.39 0.16
C VAL A 64 23.49 -1.20 0.80
N LYS A 65 23.19 -2.00 1.84
CA LYS A 65 24.14 -2.89 2.53
C LYS A 65 24.79 -3.88 1.56
N SER A 66 24.07 -4.33 0.54
CA SER A 66 24.58 -5.26 -0.46
C SER A 66 25.42 -4.59 -1.56
N TRP A 67 25.27 -3.29 -1.80
CA TRP A 67 26.21 -2.51 -2.62
C TRP A 67 27.51 -2.31 -1.84
N THR A 68 27.43 -1.83 -0.58
CA THR A 68 28.61 -1.47 0.22
C THR A 68 29.42 -2.69 0.69
N ARG A 69 28.79 -3.85 0.96
CA ARG A 69 29.48 -5.05 1.46
C ARG A 69 29.38 -6.23 0.49
N ARG A 70 30.45 -6.46 -0.30
CA ARG A 70 30.62 -7.57 -1.26
C ARG A 70 30.32 -9.00 -0.75
N LYS A 71 30.19 -9.23 0.57
CA LYS A 71 29.81 -10.53 1.14
C LYS A 71 28.31 -10.86 1.00
N VAL A 72 27.44 -9.88 0.72
CA VAL A 72 26.03 -10.15 0.42
C VAL A 72 25.90 -10.44 -1.08
N ARG A 73 25.56 -11.69 -1.43
CA ARG A 73 25.19 -12.04 -2.81
C ARG A 73 23.73 -11.68 -3.04
N ILE A 74 23.49 -10.67 -3.89
CA ILE A 74 22.17 -10.42 -4.48
C ILE A 74 21.87 -11.51 -5.52
N GLY A 75 20.64 -11.99 -5.58
CA GLY A 75 20.12 -12.81 -6.67
C GLY A 75 20.00 -12.03 -7.99
N ARG A 76 21.12 -11.61 -8.59
CA ARG A 76 21.16 -10.96 -9.91
C ARG A 76 20.27 -11.64 -10.97
N PRO A 77 20.31 -12.98 -11.17
CA PRO A 77 19.41 -13.64 -12.12
C PRO A 77 17.92 -13.53 -11.73
N ALA A 78 17.58 -13.49 -10.44
CA ALA A 78 16.20 -13.30 -9.98
C ALA A 78 15.70 -11.87 -10.26
N ILE A 79 16.52 -10.85 -10.00
CA ILE A 79 16.20 -9.45 -10.36
C ILE A 79 16.01 -9.30 -11.87
N ILE A 80 16.90 -9.87 -12.69
CA ILE A 80 16.78 -9.82 -14.16
C ILE A 80 15.51 -10.56 -14.60
N SER A 81 15.22 -11.74 -14.03
CA SER A 81 13.99 -12.49 -14.30
C SER A 81 12.73 -11.68 -13.99
N GLN A 82 12.69 -10.98 -12.86
CA GLN A 82 11.53 -10.18 -12.45
C GLN A 82 11.38 -8.89 -13.29
N ILE A 83 12.48 -8.22 -13.64
CA ILE A 83 12.48 -7.07 -14.57
C ILE A 83 11.93 -7.50 -15.94
N VAL A 84 12.40 -8.64 -16.49
CA VAL A 84 11.90 -9.16 -17.77
C VAL A 84 10.43 -9.58 -17.67
N ARG A 85 10.04 -10.30 -16.60
CA ARG A 85 8.65 -10.75 -16.38
C ARG A 85 7.67 -9.58 -16.30
N VAL A 86 7.95 -8.60 -15.45
CA VAL A 86 7.10 -7.43 -15.23
C VAL A 86 7.11 -6.53 -16.47
N GLY A 87 8.30 -6.27 -17.04
CA GLY A 87 8.46 -5.44 -18.24
C GLY A 87 7.67 -5.99 -19.43
N VAL A 88 7.91 -7.25 -19.81
CA VAL A 88 7.25 -7.89 -20.98
C VAL A 88 5.73 -7.94 -20.81
N ARG A 89 5.23 -8.27 -19.61
CA ARG A 89 3.78 -8.24 -19.33
C ARG A 89 3.19 -6.83 -19.44
N SER A 90 3.96 -5.79 -19.11
CA SER A 90 3.50 -4.39 -19.11
C SER A 90 3.47 -3.75 -20.51
N ILE A 91 4.28 -4.24 -21.47
CA ILE A 91 4.36 -3.65 -22.83
C ILE A 91 2.98 -3.55 -23.49
N PHE A 92 2.18 -4.62 -23.44
CA PHE A 92 0.88 -4.65 -24.09
C PHE A 92 -0.06 -3.56 -23.55
N ILE A 93 -0.26 -3.50 -22.23
CA ILE A 93 -1.18 -2.54 -21.61
C ILE A 93 -0.69 -1.08 -21.77
N VAL A 94 0.62 -0.83 -21.64
CA VAL A 94 1.18 0.51 -21.86
C VAL A 94 1.02 0.95 -23.33
N SER A 95 1.28 0.06 -24.30
CA SER A 95 1.09 0.38 -25.72
C SER A 95 -0.38 0.64 -26.07
N LEU A 96 -1.31 -0.15 -25.52
CA LEU A 96 -2.74 -0.02 -25.76
C LEU A 96 -3.27 1.32 -25.23
N VAL A 97 -2.93 1.67 -23.98
CA VAL A 97 -3.34 2.96 -23.39
C VAL A 97 -2.71 4.13 -24.15
N SER A 98 -1.42 4.05 -24.48
CA SER A 98 -0.73 5.13 -25.21
C SER A 98 -1.29 5.35 -26.62
N ALA A 99 -1.63 4.28 -27.33
CA ALA A 99 -2.26 4.36 -28.65
C ALA A 99 -3.67 4.97 -28.58
N CYS A 100 -4.49 4.53 -27.62
CA CYS A 100 -5.81 5.10 -27.38
C CYS A 100 -5.73 6.59 -27.04
N VAL A 101 -4.83 7.01 -26.14
CA VAL A 101 -4.66 8.43 -25.78
C VAL A 101 -4.16 9.25 -26.98
N GLY A 102 -3.20 8.76 -27.76
CA GLY A 102 -2.72 9.44 -28.97
C GLY A 102 -3.83 9.67 -30.01
N LEU A 103 -4.69 8.67 -30.24
CA LEU A 103 -5.87 8.77 -31.11
C LEU A 103 -6.91 9.76 -30.55
N ILE A 104 -7.18 9.71 -29.25
CA ILE A 104 -8.11 10.61 -28.54
C ILE A 104 -7.62 12.07 -28.60
N LEU A 105 -6.31 12.32 -28.55
CA LEU A 105 -5.73 13.65 -28.74
C LEU A 105 -5.84 14.12 -30.19
N ALA A 106 -5.60 13.25 -31.17
CA ALA A 106 -5.72 13.59 -32.60
C ALA A 106 -7.14 14.04 -32.97
N PHE A 107 -8.16 13.34 -32.48
CA PHE A 107 -9.56 13.74 -32.70
C PHE A 107 -9.99 15.01 -31.95
N GLN A 108 -9.45 15.27 -30.74
CA GLN A 108 -9.80 16.47 -29.98
C GLN A 108 -9.08 17.74 -30.44
N LEU A 109 -7.84 17.64 -30.92
CA LEU A 109 -7.05 18.80 -31.34
C LEU A 109 -7.34 19.28 -32.77
N ALA A 110 -7.93 18.43 -33.62
CA ALA A 110 -8.24 18.81 -35.00
C ALA A 110 -9.34 19.92 -35.12
N PRO A 111 -10.50 19.86 -34.43
CA PRO A 111 -11.54 20.89 -34.59
C PRO A 111 -11.16 22.31 -34.09
N PRO A 112 -10.39 22.48 -33.01
CA PRO A 112 -9.86 23.80 -32.64
C PRO A 112 -8.86 24.35 -33.67
N LEU A 113 -7.92 23.52 -34.16
CA LEU A 113 -6.91 23.98 -35.12
C LEU A 113 -7.47 24.26 -36.51
N ASP A 114 -8.58 23.61 -36.90
CA ASP A 114 -9.32 23.94 -38.13
C ASP A 114 -9.80 25.39 -38.15
N GLN A 115 -10.27 25.92 -37.00
CA GLN A 115 -10.77 27.30 -36.88
C GLN A 115 -9.67 28.35 -37.05
N PHE A 116 -8.42 27.97 -36.80
CA PHE A 116 -7.24 28.81 -37.05
C PHE A 116 -6.57 28.53 -38.40
N GLY A 117 -7.11 27.62 -39.23
CA GLY A 117 -6.51 27.20 -40.49
C GLY A 117 -5.20 26.40 -40.33
N GLN A 118 -4.92 25.87 -39.14
CA GLN A 118 -3.62 25.29 -38.74
C GLN A 118 -3.67 23.78 -38.50
N LYS A 119 -4.63 23.07 -39.10
CA LYS A 119 -4.86 21.62 -38.92
C LYS A 119 -3.61 20.74 -39.07
N GLU A 120 -2.66 21.15 -39.91
CA GLU A 120 -1.38 20.44 -40.12
C GLU A 120 -0.49 20.39 -38.87
N LEU A 121 -0.58 21.39 -37.98
CA LEU A 121 0.21 21.45 -36.74
C LEU A 121 -0.24 20.44 -35.67
N VAL A 122 -1.42 19.81 -35.81
CA VAL A 122 -1.94 18.81 -34.86
C VAL A 122 -0.91 17.69 -34.59
N ALA A 123 -0.30 17.15 -35.66
CA ALA A 123 0.68 16.07 -35.53
C ALA A 123 1.96 16.52 -34.78
N ASN A 124 2.41 17.76 -35.00
CA ASN A 124 3.59 18.32 -34.35
C ASN A 124 3.33 18.54 -32.84
N ILE A 125 2.19 19.18 -32.50
CA ILE A 125 1.79 19.44 -31.11
C ILE A 125 1.66 18.14 -30.32
N ILE A 126 0.99 17.12 -30.88
CA ILE A 126 0.85 15.82 -30.23
C ILE A 126 2.22 15.15 -30.04
N SER A 127 3.08 15.16 -31.06
CA SER A 127 4.41 14.55 -30.97
C SER A 127 5.25 15.18 -29.84
N VAL A 128 5.26 16.51 -29.73
CA VAL A 128 6.00 17.21 -28.67
C VAL A 128 5.39 16.96 -27.29
N ALA A 129 4.06 17.04 -27.15
CA ALA A 129 3.37 16.83 -25.87
C ALA A 129 3.51 15.39 -25.35
N VAL A 130 3.43 14.40 -26.24
CA VAL A 130 3.58 12.98 -25.88
C VAL A 130 5.03 12.63 -25.57
N LEU A 131 6.01 13.12 -26.33
CA LEU A 131 7.42 12.78 -26.07
C LEU A 131 8.00 13.45 -24.81
N ARG A 132 7.49 14.62 -24.41
CA ARG A 132 8.00 15.36 -23.25
C ARG A 132 7.25 15.08 -21.95
N GLU A 133 5.92 15.13 -21.98
CA GLU A 133 5.10 15.15 -20.77
C GLU A 133 4.24 13.89 -20.63
N LEU A 134 3.38 13.62 -21.63
CA LEU A 134 2.33 12.61 -21.48
C LEU A 134 2.85 11.16 -21.58
N GLY A 135 3.85 10.90 -22.42
CA GLY A 135 4.45 9.56 -22.56
C GLY A 135 5.09 9.07 -21.25
N PRO A 136 6.00 9.84 -20.62
CA PRO A 136 6.54 9.52 -19.30
C PRO A 136 5.45 9.37 -18.22
N LEU A 137 4.45 10.25 -18.21
CA LEU A 137 3.37 10.24 -17.22
C LEU A 137 2.43 9.03 -17.36
N ILE A 138 1.97 8.73 -18.58
CA ILE A 138 1.14 7.55 -18.87
C ILE A 138 1.94 6.28 -18.58
N GLY A 139 3.20 6.22 -19.02
CA GLY A 139 4.11 5.11 -18.76
C GLY A 139 4.26 4.85 -17.26
N ALA A 140 4.55 5.88 -16.45
CA ALA A 140 4.70 5.75 -15.01
C ALA A 140 3.41 5.29 -14.31
N ILE A 141 2.26 5.88 -14.64
CA ILE A 141 0.97 5.55 -14.00
C ILE A 141 0.53 4.12 -14.36
N VAL A 142 0.51 3.76 -15.64
CA VAL A 142 0.06 2.45 -16.12
C VAL A 142 1.00 1.34 -15.65
N LEU A 143 2.32 1.56 -15.72
CA LEU A 143 3.31 0.60 -15.22
C LEU A 143 3.17 0.39 -13.71
N THR A 144 3.05 1.46 -12.93
CA THR A 144 2.94 1.36 -11.46
C THR A 144 1.67 0.61 -11.05
N GLY A 145 0.52 0.90 -11.68
CA GLY A 145 -0.74 0.21 -11.42
C GLY A 145 -0.67 -1.29 -11.74
N PHE A 146 -0.23 -1.63 -12.96
CA PHE A 146 -0.17 -3.03 -13.40
C PHE A 146 0.91 -3.84 -12.66
N ALA A 147 2.14 -3.32 -12.59
CA ALA A 147 3.25 -3.99 -11.90
C ALA A 147 2.97 -4.13 -10.40
N GLY A 148 2.53 -3.04 -9.75
CA GLY A 148 2.21 -3.01 -8.33
C GLY A 148 1.12 -4.02 -7.96
N ALA A 149 0.02 -4.07 -8.72
CA ALA A 149 -1.03 -5.07 -8.50
C ALA A 149 -0.51 -6.50 -8.71
N SER A 150 0.31 -6.75 -9.75
CA SER A 150 0.86 -8.09 -10.01
C SER A 150 1.81 -8.58 -8.92
N ILE A 151 2.64 -7.68 -8.37
CA ILE A 151 3.59 -8.00 -7.29
C ILE A 151 2.85 -8.16 -5.96
N ALA A 152 1.85 -7.31 -5.67
CA ALA A 152 1.02 -7.43 -4.48
C ALA A 152 0.22 -8.74 -4.47
N ALA A 153 -0.26 -9.19 -5.64
CA ALA A 153 -0.90 -10.50 -5.79
C ALA A 153 0.09 -11.67 -5.57
N GLU A 154 1.29 -11.60 -6.16
CA GLU A 154 2.34 -12.62 -6.01
C GLU A 154 2.75 -12.77 -4.52
N ILE A 155 3.08 -11.67 -3.84
CA ILE A 155 3.38 -11.66 -2.39
C ILE A 155 2.16 -12.09 -1.55
N GLY A 156 0.95 -11.67 -1.92
CA GLY A 156 -0.29 -12.09 -1.25
C GLY A 156 -0.51 -13.60 -1.31
N THR A 157 -0.20 -14.24 -2.44
CA THR A 157 -0.25 -15.71 -2.55
C THR A 157 0.83 -16.42 -1.73
N MET A 158 2.01 -15.82 -1.57
CA MET A 158 3.08 -16.38 -0.71
C MET A 158 2.67 -16.39 0.78
N VAL A 159 2.01 -15.32 1.26
CA VAL A 159 1.50 -15.23 2.64
C VAL A 159 0.33 -16.20 2.87
N VAL A 160 -0.62 -16.30 1.93
CA VAL A 160 -1.75 -17.25 2.03
C VAL A 160 -1.29 -18.71 1.88
N GLY A 161 -0.13 -18.95 1.27
CA GLY A 161 0.51 -20.26 1.13
C GLY A 161 1.53 -20.61 2.23
N GLU A 162 1.65 -19.81 3.29
CA GLU A 162 2.61 -19.97 4.40
C GLU A 162 4.10 -20.02 3.96
N GLU A 163 4.44 -19.52 2.76
CA GLU A 163 5.81 -19.56 2.22
C GLU A 163 6.76 -18.60 2.94
N VAL A 164 6.22 -17.51 3.51
CA VAL A 164 6.98 -16.53 4.29
C VAL A 164 7.39 -17.13 5.63
N GLU A 165 6.43 -17.73 6.31
CA GLU A 165 6.56 -18.44 7.58
C GLU A 165 7.50 -19.65 7.44
N ALA A 166 7.43 -20.38 6.32
CA ALA A 166 8.36 -21.46 6.00
C ALA A 166 9.81 -20.98 5.83
N MET A 167 10.04 -19.80 5.24
CA MET A 167 11.38 -19.20 5.18
C MET A 167 11.90 -18.81 6.58
N GLU A 168 11.06 -18.22 7.43
CA GLU A 168 11.44 -17.87 8.80
C GLU A 168 11.75 -19.12 9.66
N ALA A 169 10.96 -20.19 9.51
CA ALA A 169 11.22 -21.49 10.15
C ALA A 169 12.55 -22.13 9.69
N HIS A 170 12.99 -21.86 8.46
CA HIS A 170 14.30 -22.23 7.94
C HIS A 170 15.43 -21.23 8.27
N ALA A 171 15.18 -20.26 9.16
CA ALA A 171 16.11 -19.19 9.56
C ALA A 171 16.60 -18.32 8.39
N LEU A 172 15.80 -18.23 7.32
CA LEU A 172 15.97 -17.26 6.24
C LEU A 172 15.19 -15.98 6.58
N ASN A 173 15.60 -14.84 6.02
CA ASN A 173 14.92 -13.57 6.24
C ASN A 173 14.11 -13.21 4.98
N PRO A 174 12.77 -13.10 5.05
CA PRO A 174 11.93 -12.89 3.87
C PRO A 174 12.07 -11.50 3.21
N ILE A 175 12.76 -10.55 3.85
CA ILE A 175 12.95 -9.16 3.37
C ILE A 175 14.26 -9.00 2.58
N ARG A 176 15.04 -10.08 2.36
CA ARG A 176 16.43 -10.03 1.87
C ARG A 176 16.67 -10.65 0.49
#